data_AF-A0A352LTV9-F1
#
_entry.id   AF-A0A352LTV9-F1
#
_cell.length_a   1.000
_cell.length_b   1.000
_cell.length_c   1.000
_cell.angle_alpha   90.00
_cell.angle_beta   90.00
_cell.angle_gamma   90.00
#
_symmetry.space_group_name_H-M   'P 1'
#
loop_
_entity.id
_entity.type
_entity.pdbx_description
1 polymer ?
#
loop_
_entity_poly.entity_id
_entity_poly.type
_entity_poly.pdbx_seq_one_letter_code
_entity_poly.pdbx_strand_id
1 'polypeptide(L)'
;ATRQADYQYQQALANLDLASRSNISKTRQAYLGILSNISKIKADKQAIKSAKSSLRATQASYTAGLRTMADVLTAQTQLYNAQNTFATDEYNYINQLLQLKQLTGILNADDLSQINSWLEKPMQIAKNNIPAEQHLTKRKQPQTSTKFKSKTIKSPVATNKNRTNKIVVLSAGEVKQVDSDGDNIKTAMATPNTNNNIGKN
;
A
#
# COMPACT_ATOMS: atom_id res chain seq x y z
N ALA A 1 24.70 -44.07 -32.82
CA ALA A 1 23.53 -43.19 -33.04
C ALA A 1 22.24 -43.79 -32.47
N THR A 2 21.89 -45.05 -32.78
CA THR A 2 20.60 -45.68 -32.39
C THR A 2 20.35 -45.72 -30.88
N ARG A 3 21.32 -46.13 -30.06
CA ARG A 3 21.15 -46.15 -28.59
C ARG A 3 20.81 -44.78 -27.99
N GLN A 4 21.40 -43.71 -28.51
CA GLN A 4 21.12 -42.35 -28.03
C GLN A 4 19.68 -41.95 -28.34
N ALA A 5 19.17 -42.31 -29.53
CA ALA A 5 17.78 -42.09 -29.91
C ALA A 5 16.82 -42.91 -29.04
N ASP A 6 17.17 -44.16 -28.70
CA ASP A 6 16.36 -45.00 -27.80
C ASP A 6 16.24 -44.38 -26.40
N TYR A 7 17.34 -43.89 -25.82
CA TYR A 7 17.32 -43.20 -24.53
C TYR A 7 16.53 -41.89 -24.58
N GLN A 8 16.65 -41.11 -25.67
CA GLN A 8 15.88 -39.89 -25.88
C GLN A 8 14.37 -40.19 -25.98
N TYR A 9 14.00 -41.28 -26.66
CA TYR A 9 12.61 -41.73 -26.75
C TYR A 9 12.06 -42.14 -25.38
N GLN A 10 12.81 -42.95 -24.61
CA GLN A 10 12.43 -43.34 -23.25
C GLN A 10 12.28 -42.12 -22.32
N GLN A 11 13.19 -41.15 -22.42
CA GLN A 11 13.10 -39.90 -21.69
C GLN A 11 11.85 -39.10 -22.06
N ALA A 12 11.52 -39.00 -23.35
CA ALA A 12 10.32 -38.31 -23.81
C ALA A 12 9.03 -38.98 -23.30
N LEU A 13 8.98 -40.32 -23.28
CA LEU A 13 7.87 -41.07 -22.70
C LEU A 13 7.72 -40.82 -21.18
N ALA A 14 8.83 -40.84 -20.45
CA ALA A 14 8.81 -40.55 -19.01
C ALA A 14 8.33 -39.10 -18.74
N ASN A 15 8.80 -38.13 -19.53
CA ASN A 15 8.36 -36.74 -19.43
C ASN A 15 6.85 -36.59 -19.72
N LEU A 16 6.32 -37.33 -20.69
CA LEU A 16 4.89 -37.34 -21.00
C LEU A 16 4.06 -37.91 -19.83
N ASP A 17 4.48 -39.03 -19.24
CA ASP A 17 3.79 -39.61 -18.07
C ASP A 17 3.82 -38.65 -16.88
N LEU A 18 4.97 -38.03 -16.60
CA LEU A 18 5.11 -37.01 -15.55
C LEU A 18 4.19 -35.80 -15.80
N ALA A 19 4.13 -35.30 -17.04
CA ALA A 19 3.26 -34.19 -17.40
C ALA A 19 1.77 -34.55 -17.21
N SER A 20 1.36 -35.74 -17.63
CA SER A 20 0.00 -36.25 -17.45
C SER A 20 -0.39 -36.34 -15.97
N ARG A 21 0.45 -36.97 -15.15
CA ARG A 21 0.23 -37.08 -13.69
C ARG A 21 0.21 -35.71 -13.02
N SER A 22 1.10 -34.81 -13.42
CA SER A 22 1.15 -33.44 -12.91
C SER A 22 -0.15 -32.70 -13.21
N ASN A 23 -0.67 -32.80 -14.43
CA ASN A 23 -1.94 -32.19 -14.80
C ASN A 23 -3.12 -32.77 -13.99
N ILE A 24 -3.21 -34.09 -13.84
CA ILE A 24 -4.25 -34.73 -13.03
C ILE A 24 -4.21 -34.23 -11.58
N SER A 25 -3.02 -34.17 -10.99
CA SER A 25 -2.82 -33.69 -9.63
C SER A 25 -3.24 -32.22 -9.46
N LYS A 26 -2.77 -31.35 -10.37
CA LYS A 26 -3.11 -29.92 -10.37
C LYS A 26 -4.61 -29.69 -10.56
N THR A 27 -5.26 -30.41 -11.48
CA THR A 27 -6.71 -30.30 -11.71
C THR A 27 -7.50 -30.70 -10.47
N ARG A 28 -7.10 -31.80 -9.80
CA ARG A 28 -7.71 -32.21 -8.54
C ARG A 28 -7.51 -31.17 -7.45
N GLN A 29 -6.31 -30.61 -7.33
CA GLN A 29 -6.00 -29.58 -6.34
C GLN A 29 -6.83 -28.31 -6.58
N ALA A 30 -6.95 -27.85 -7.84
CA ALA A 30 -7.78 -26.69 -8.19
C ALA A 30 -9.25 -26.93 -7.84
N TYR A 31 -9.79 -28.11 -8.19
CA TYR A 31 -11.16 -28.49 -7.87
C TYR A 31 -11.44 -28.51 -6.36
N LEU A 32 -10.56 -29.14 -5.57
CA LEU A 32 -10.67 -29.17 -4.11
C LEU A 32 -10.50 -27.78 -3.50
N GLY A 33 -9.64 -26.94 -4.08
CA GLY A 33 -9.48 -25.53 -3.73
C GLY A 33 -10.80 -24.78 -3.86
N ILE A 34 -11.49 -24.93 -4.99
CA ILE A 34 -12.77 -24.26 -5.25
C ILE A 34 -13.81 -24.65 -4.18
N LEU A 35 -13.93 -25.95 -3.87
CA LEU A 35 -14.84 -26.43 -2.82
C LEU A 35 -14.51 -25.86 -1.44
N SER A 36 -13.22 -25.76 -1.12
CA SER A 36 -12.76 -25.13 0.12
C SER A 36 -13.12 -23.65 0.15
N ASN A 37 -12.87 -22.91 -0.92
CA ASN A 37 -13.16 -21.48 -1.00
C ASN A 37 -14.66 -21.18 -0.91
N ILE A 38 -15.54 -22.00 -1.50
CA ILE A 38 -16.99 -21.85 -1.33
C ILE A 38 -17.38 -21.92 0.15
N SER A 39 -16.77 -22.85 0.89
CA SER A 39 -17.01 -23.01 2.33
C SER A 39 -16.45 -21.83 3.12
N LYS A 40 -15.26 -21.32 2.76
CA LYS A 40 -14.65 -20.12 3.36
C LYS A 40 -15.51 -18.88 3.15
N ILE A 41 -15.91 -18.59 1.93
CA ILE A 41 -16.78 -17.45 1.58
C ILE A 41 -18.08 -17.49 2.40
N LYS A 42 -18.67 -18.68 2.61
CA LYS A 42 -19.84 -18.84 3.47
C LYS A 42 -19.52 -18.52 4.94
N ALA A 43 -18.39 -19.00 5.45
CA ALA A 43 -17.94 -18.71 6.81
C ALA A 43 -17.64 -17.21 7.00
N ASP A 44 -16.98 -16.57 6.03
CA ASP A 44 -16.64 -15.15 6.05
C ASP A 44 -17.89 -14.26 6.06
N LYS A 45 -18.92 -14.60 5.27
CA LYS A 45 -20.23 -13.91 5.33
C LYS A 45 -20.81 -13.97 6.75
N GLN A 46 -20.71 -15.11 7.41
CA GLN A 46 -21.16 -15.25 8.80
C GLN A 46 -20.26 -14.48 9.77
N ALA A 47 -18.94 -14.48 9.57
CA ALA A 47 -17.99 -13.72 10.37
C ALA A 47 -18.27 -12.21 10.29
N ILE A 48 -18.57 -11.68 9.09
CA ILE A 48 -18.99 -10.29 8.89
C ILE A 48 -20.28 -10.00 9.67
N LYS A 49 -21.28 -10.88 9.60
CA LYS A 49 -22.54 -10.71 10.35
C LYS A 49 -22.29 -10.67 11.86
N SER A 50 -21.46 -11.57 12.36
CA SER A 50 -21.06 -11.61 13.77
C SER A 50 -20.30 -10.35 14.19
N ALA A 51 -19.31 -9.91 13.40
CA ALA A 51 -18.53 -8.70 13.67
C ALA A 51 -19.40 -7.44 13.66
N LYS A 52 -20.35 -7.31 12.72
CA LYS A 52 -21.34 -6.22 12.72
C LYS A 52 -22.20 -6.22 13.98
N SER A 53 -22.62 -7.40 14.45
CA SER A 53 -23.40 -7.50 15.69
C SER A 53 -22.56 -7.10 16.91
N SER A 54 -21.31 -7.53 16.97
CA SER A 54 -20.35 -7.17 18.03
C SER A 54 -20.09 -5.66 18.08
N LEU A 55 -19.92 -5.03 16.91
CA LEU A 55 -19.77 -3.59 16.79
C LEU A 55 -21.01 -2.85 17.32
N ARG A 56 -22.22 -3.27 16.93
CA ARG A 56 -23.47 -2.66 17.44
C ARG A 56 -23.60 -2.77 18.96
N ALA A 57 -23.29 -3.94 19.52
CA ALA A 57 -23.31 -4.14 20.97
C ALA A 57 -22.28 -3.26 21.68
N THR A 58 -21.05 -3.19 21.14
CA THR A 58 -19.98 -2.36 21.70
C THR A 58 -20.33 -0.87 21.63
N GLN A 59 -20.96 -0.43 20.53
CA GLN A 59 -21.45 0.94 20.40
C GLN A 59 -22.53 1.26 21.44
N ALA A 60 -23.46 0.35 21.67
CA ALA A 60 -24.48 0.51 22.71
C ALA A 60 -23.85 0.59 24.11
N SER A 61 -22.89 -0.30 24.42
CA SER A 61 -22.14 -0.25 25.68
C SER A 61 -21.32 1.02 25.86
N TYR A 62 -20.76 1.56 24.77
CA TYR A 62 -20.06 2.85 24.78
C TYR A 62 -21.04 4.00 25.11
N THR A 63 -22.21 4.04 24.47
CA THR A 63 -23.24 5.06 24.77
C THR A 63 -23.80 4.95 26.19
N ALA A 64 -23.81 3.76 26.77
CA ALA A 64 -24.20 3.52 28.16
C ALA A 64 -23.07 3.78 29.18
N GLY A 65 -21.85 4.12 28.72
CA GLY A 65 -20.68 4.37 29.57
C GLY A 65 -20.01 3.11 30.14
N LEU A 66 -20.37 1.91 29.67
CA LEU A 66 -19.83 0.63 30.13
C LEU A 66 -18.56 0.18 29.37
N ARG A 67 -18.32 0.76 28.19
CA ARG A 67 -17.12 0.52 27.36
C ARG A 67 -16.52 1.82 26.89
N THR A 68 -15.24 1.77 26.51
CA THR A 68 -14.48 2.93 26.06
C THR A 68 -14.52 3.08 24.54
N MET A 69 -14.11 4.25 24.03
CA MET A 69 -13.99 4.47 22.58
C MET A 69 -12.96 3.52 21.93
N ALA A 70 -11.94 3.09 22.67
CA ALA A 70 -10.95 2.13 22.18
C ALA A 70 -11.57 0.77 21.87
N ASP A 71 -12.59 0.35 22.62
CA ASP A 71 -13.33 -0.90 22.36
C ASP A 71 -14.12 -0.81 21.06
N VAL A 72 -14.75 0.35 20.80
CA VAL A 72 -15.46 0.62 19.54
C VAL A 72 -14.51 0.56 18.36
N LEU A 73 -13.34 1.20 18.45
CA LEU A 73 -12.34 1.18 17.38
C LEU A 73 -11.80 -0.24 17.12
N THR A 74 -11.63 -1.03 18.19
CA THR A 74 -11.23 -2.43 18.08
C THR A 74 -12.29 -3.26 17.36
N ALA A 75 -13.57 -3.12 17.74
CA ALA A 75 -14.68 -3.80 17.08
C ALA A 75 -14.85 -3.37 15.62
N GLN A 76 -14.60 -2.09 15.31
CA GLN A 76 -14.62 -1.58 13.93
C GLN A 76 -13.48 -2.18 13.10
N THR A 77 -12.28 -2.27 13.66
CA THR A 77 -11.13 -2.93 13.02
C THR A 77 -11.41 -4.39 12.73
N GLN A 78 -12.03 -5.12 13.67
CA GLN A 78 -12.43 -6.51 13.46
C GLN A 78 -13.43 -6.68 12.31
N LEU A 79 -14.40 -5.75 12.19
CA LEU A 79 -15.34 -5.75 11.08
C LEU A 79 -14.63 -5.56 9.73
N TYR A 80 -13.72 -4.60 9.64
CA TYR A 80 -12.96 -4.36 8.41
C TYR A 80 -12.04 -5.53 8.06
N ASN A 81 -11.40 -6.15 9.04
CA ASN A 81 -10.59 -7.34 8.81
C ASN A 81 -11.44 -8.48 8.23
N ALA A 82 -12.64 -8.73 8.79
CA ALA A 82 -13.54 -9.74 8.25
C ALA A 82 -13.99 -9.44 6.80
N GLN A 83 -14.19 -8.17 6.47
CA GLN A 83 -14.52 -7.74 5.10
C GLN A 83 -13.35 -7.92 4.13
N ASN A 84 -12.12 -7.63 4.57
CA ASN A 84 -10.92 -7.81 3.77
C ASN A 84 -10.64 -9.29 3.51
N THR A 85 -10.80 -10.15 4.52
CA THR A 85 -10.70 -11.62 4.35
C THR A 85 -11.71 -12.12 3.33
N PHE A 86 -12.97 -11.72 3.45
CA PHE A 86 -14.02 -12.08 2.50
C PHE A 86 -13.66 -11.70 1.06
N ALA A 87 -13.21 -10.46 0.83
CA ALA A 87 -12.79 -10.01 -0.49
C ALA A 87 -11.60 -10.83 -1.03
N THR A 88 -10.61 -11.10 -0.17
CA THR A 88 -9.44 -11.91 -0.53
C THR A 88 -9.85 -13.32 -0.95
N ASP A 89 -10.78 -13.95 -0.24
CA ASP A 89 -11.26 -15.29 -0.54
C ASP A 89 -12.17 -15.34 -1.79
N GLU A 90 -12.90 -14.27 -2.11
CA GLU A 90 -13.58 -14.13 -3.41
C GLU A 90 -12.59 -14.12 -4.58
N TYR A 91 -11.48 -13.36 -4.47
CA TYR A 91 -10.45 -13.36 -5.51
C TYR A 91 -9.75 -14.72 -5.63
N ASN A 92 -9.50 -15.39 -4.48
CA ASN A 92 -8.93 -16.73 -4.48
C ASN A 92 -9.83 -17.74 -5.19
N TYR A 93 -11.16 -17.64 -5.00
CA TYR A 93 -12.14 -18.46 -5.72
C TYR A 93 -12.06 -18.24 -7.23
N ILE A 94 -12.04 -16.97 -7.67
CA ILE A 94 -11.92 -16.62 -9.09
C ILE A 94 -10.63 -17.21 -9.67
N ASN A 95 -9.48 -16.98 -9.04
CA ASN A 95 -8.20 -17.50 -9.52
C ASN A 95 -8.18 -19.03 -9.66
N GLN A 96 -8.73 -19.76 -8.70
CA GLN A 96 -8.80 -21.21 -8.76
C GLN A 96 -9.76 -21.71 -9.84
N LEU A 97 -10.85 -20.97 -10.11
CA LEU A 97 -11.77 -21.26 -11.20
C LEU A 97 -11.08 -21.08 -12.57
N LEU A 98 -10.33 -19.99 -12.77
CA LEU A 98 -9.54 -19.81 -14.00
C LEU A 98 -8.48 -20.89 -14.14
N GLN A 99 -7.78 -21.21 -13.05
CA GLN A 99 -6.75 -22.26 -13.06
C GLN A 99 -7.33 -23.62 -13.44
N LEU A 100 -8.53 -23.97 -12.94
CA LEU A 100 -9.22 -25.19 -13.33
C LEU A 100 -9.56 -25.20 -14.83
N LYS A 101 -10.11 -24.10 -15.35
CA LYS A 101 -10.42 -23.95 -16.78
C LYS A 101 -9.17 -24.02 -17.66
N GLN A 102 -8.06 -23.45 -17.22
CA GLN A 102 -6.77 -23.52 -17.89
C GLN A 102 -6.24 -24.96 -17.95
N LEU A 103 -6.26 -25.68 -16.82
CA LEU A 103 -5.75 -27.05 -16.71
C LEU A 103 -6.60 -28.06 -17.50
N THR A 104 -7.89 -27.77 -17.68
CA THR A 104 -8.81 -28.58 -18.48
C THR A 104 -8.81 -28.20 -19.96
N GLY A 105 -8.11 -27.13 -20.36
CA GLY A 105 -7.97 -26.70 -21.74
C GLY A 105 -9.23 -26.06 -22.35
N ILE A 106 -10.23 -25.73 -21.53
CA ILE A 106 -11.50 -25.12 -21.98
C ILE A 106 -11.52 -23.60 -21.81
N LEU A 107 -10.44 -23.02 -21.26
CA LEU A 107 -10.36 -21.57 -21.02
C LEU A 107 -10.46 -20.82 -22.35
N ASN A 108 -11.51 -20.02 -22.49
CA ASN A 108 -11.78 -19.21 -23.66
C ASN A 108 -11.84 -17.70 -23.31
N ALA A 109 -11.91 -16.86 -24.34
CA ALA A 109 -12.05 -15.41 -24.15
C ALA A 109 -13.38 -15.03 -23.49
N ASP A 110 -14.44 -15.81 -23.72
CA ASP A 110 -15.77 -15.58 -23.13
C ASP A 110 -15.75 -15.73 -21.60
N ASP A 111 -15.00 -16.70 -21.09
CA ASP A 111 -14.79 -16.93 -19.65
C ASP A 111 -14.14 -15.71 -19.00
N LEU A 112 -13.12 -15.15 -19.66
CA LEU A 112 -12.46 -13.93 -19.19
C LEU A 112 -13.41 -12.72 -19.23
N SER A 113 -14.26 -12.63 -20.25
CA SER A 113 -15.28 -11.57 -20.33
C SER A 113 -16.33 -11.70 -19.22
N GLN A 114 -16.78 -12.91 -18.90
CA GLN A 114 -17.72 -13.16 -17.80
C GLN A 114 -17.13 -12.77 -16.44
N ILE A 115 -15.88 -13.17 -16.18
CA ILE A 115 -15.16 -12.82 -14.95
C ILE A 115 -14.94 -11.31 -14.87
N ASN A 116 -14.61 -10.65 -15.97
CA ASN A 116 -14.46 -9.20 -16.02
C ASN A 116 -15.77 -8.47 -15.68
N SER A 117 -16.92 -9.02 -16.07
CA SER A 117 -18.23 -8.47 -15.66
C SER A 117 -18.47 -8.56 -14.15
N TRP A 118 -17.95 -9.58 -13.48
CA TRP A 118 -18.02 -9.67 -12.01
C TRP A 118 -17.18 -8.61 -11.29
N LEU A 119 -16.18 -8.04 -11.97
CA LEU A 119 -15.20 -7.08 -11.42
C LEU A 119 -15.58 -5.61 -11.68
N GLU A 120 -16.77 -5.36 -12.23
CA GLU A 120 -17.21 -4.10 -12.85
C GLU A 120 -17.16 -2.83 -12.00
N LYS A 121 -16.92 -2.90 -10.70
CA LYS A 121 -16.74 -1.68 -9.90
C LYS A 121 -15.26 -1.29 -9.89
N PRO A 122 -14.79 -0.40 -10.79
CA PRO A 122 -13.46 0.15 -10.63
C PRO A 122 -13.39 0.78 -9.25
N MET A 123 -12.40 0.35 -8.45
CA MET A 123 -12.12 1.02 -7.19
C MET A 123 -11.85 2.49 -7.52
N GLN A 124 -12.79 3.37 -7.17
CA GLN A 124 -12.53 4.79 -7.14
C GLN A 124 -11.52 5.01 -6.02
N ILE A 125 -10.23 5.01 -6.37
CA ILE A 125 -9.20 5.56 -5.49
C ILE A 125 -9.59 7.01 -5.36
N ALA A 126 -10.23 7.37 -4.25
CA ALA A 126 -10.69 8.73 -4.02
C ALA A 126 -9.49 9.66 -4.19
N LYS A 127 -9.44 10.38 -5.31
CA LYS A 127 -8.65 11.61 -5.40
C LYS A 127 -9.25 12.51 -4.33
N ASN A 128 -8.57 12.60 -3.19
CA ASN A 128 -8.88 13.42 -2.02
C ASN A 128 -9.79 12.76 -0.98
N ASN A 129 -9.18 12.38 0.15
CA ASN A 129 -9.78 12.46 1.49
C ASN A 129 -8.69 12.57 2.58
N ILE A 130 -7.54 13.20 2.29
CA ILE A 130 -6.87 13.96 3.35
C ILE A 130 -7.79 15.16 3.56
N PRO A 131 -8.44 15.34 4.73
CA PRO A 131 -9.16 16.56 5.00
C PRO A 131 -8.15 17.69 4.87
N ALA A 132 -8.25 18.48 3.80
CA ALA A 132 -7.70 19.82 3.84
C ALA A 132 -8.31 20.46 5.08
N GLU A 133 -7.45 20.94 5.97
CA GLU A 133 -7.80 21.65 7.19
C GLU A 133 -8.96 22.64 6.94
N GLN A 134 -10.17 22.30 7.38
CA GLN A 134 -11.32 23.22 7.30
C GLN A 134 -12.05 23.42 8.62
N HIS A 135 -11.41 23.11 9.76
CA HIS A 135 -12.00 23.38 11.08
C HIS A 135 -11.24 24.41 11.95
N LEU A 136 -10.31 25.19 11.40
CA LEU A 136 -9.66 26.29 12.15
C LEU A 136 -10.06 27.71 11.74
N THR A 137 -11.02 27.90 10.83
CA THR A 137 -11.47 29.25 10.46
C THR A 137 -12.83 29.59 11.05
N LYS A 138 -12.88 29.81 12.38
CA LYS A 138 -13.94 30.62 13.03
C LYS A 138 -13.60 30.93 14.50
N ARG A 139 -12.45 31.55 14.76
CA ARG A 139 -12.29 32.36 15.98
C ARG A 139 -12.68 33.79 15.63
N LYS A 140 -13.83 34.28 16.10
CA LYS A 140 -14.17 35.71 16.04
C LYS A 140 -13.07 36.49 16.77
N GLN A 141 -12.42 37.42 16.09
CA GLN A 141 -11.53 38.39 16.73
C GLN A 141 -12.34 39.28 17.70
N PRO A 142 -11.88 39.51 18.94
CA PRO A 142 -12.31 40.67 19.70
C PRO A 142 -11.62 41.91 19.09
N GLN A 143 -12.42 42.85 18.63
CA GLN A 143 -11.96 44.19 18.28
C GLN A 143 -11.63 44.96 19.57
N THR A 144 -10.48 45.63 19.62
CA THR A 144 -10.36 47.09 19.67
C THR A 144 -9.01 47.50 20.24
N SER A 145 -8.39 48.46 19.55
CA SER A 145 -7.19 49.16 19.92
C SER A 145 -7.42 50.04 21.15
N THR A 146 -6.61 49.86 22.19
CA THR A 146 -6.41 50.89 23.21
C THR A 146 -4.93 51.26 23.21
N LYS A 147 -4.64 52.48 22.74
CA LYS A 147 -3.29 53.07 22.70
C LYS A 147 -2.68 53.09 24.10
N PHE A 148 -1.62 52.32 24.32
CA PHE A 148 -0.76 52.49 25.49
C PHE A 148 0.54 53.19 25.09
N LYS A 149 0.75 54.38 25.66
CA LYS A 149 2.02 55.12 25.55
C LYS A 149 3.12 54.33 26.26
N SER A 150 4.20 54.02 25.56
CA SER A 150 5.40 53.42 26.16
C SER A 150 6.11 54.44 27.05
N LYS A 151 5.97 54.31 28.37
CA LYS A 151 6.83 54.97 29.37
C LYS A 151 7.96 54.00 29.71
N THR A 152 9.19 54.41 29.46
CA THR A 152 10.42 53.64 29.71
C THR A 152 10.52 53.25 31.19
N ILE A 153 10.54 51.94 31.48
CA ILE A 153 10.95 51.40 32.78
C ILE A 153 12.29 50.69 32.55
N LYS A 154 13.34 51.20 33.19
CA LYS A 154 14.69 50.62 33.16
C LYS A 154 14.67 49.31 33.95
N SER A 155 15.00 48.18 33.32
CA SER A 155 15.33 46.93 34.02
C SER A 155 16.83 46.85 34.23
N PRO A 156 17.35 46.59 35.45
CA PRO A 156 18.74 46.24 35.63
C PRO A 156 18.91 44.75 35.34
N VAL A 157 19.42 44.41 34.16
CA VAL A 157 19.94 43.07 33.88
C VAL A 157 21.47 43.15 33.99
N ALA A 158 22.00 42.54 35.03
CA ALA A 158 23.44 42.41 35.23
C ALA A 158 24.06 41.57 34.10
N THR A 159 25.14 42.12 33.54
CA THR A 159 25.99 41.57 32.48
C THR A 159 26.63 40.23 32.85
N ASN A 160 26.63 39.28 31.92
CA ASN A 160 27.69 38.27 31.86
C ASN A 160 28.47 38.40 30.54
N LYS A 161 29.70 38.92 30.67
CA LYS A 161 30.74 38.95 29.63
C LYS A 161 31.34 37.55 29.51
N ASN A 162 30.89 36.72 28.57
CA ASN A 162 31.85 35.91 27.82
C ASN A 162 31.27 35.21 26.59
N ARG A 163 32.01 35.34 25.49
CA ARG A 163 31.98 34.57 24.23
C ARG A 163 31.16 35.16 23.08
N THR A 164 31.82 36.11 22.42
CA THR A 164 31.86 36.37 20.99
C THR A 164 31.56 35.12 20.15
N ASN A 165 30.61 35.21 19.22
CA ASN A 165 30.83 34.74 17.85
C ASN A 165 29.92 35.48 16.87
N LYS A 166 30.58 36.21 15.96
CA LYS A 166 30.02 36.93 14.81
C LYS A 166 29.32 35.93 13.88
N ILE A 167 28.05 36.16 13.54
CA ILE A 167 27.48 35.59 12.33
C ILE A 167 27.75 36.59 11.21
N VAL A 168 28.82 36.34 10.45
CA VAL A 168 29.12 37.06 9.21
C VAL A 168 28.24 36.47 8.11
N VAL A 169 27.39 37.31 7.54
CA VAL A 169 26.76 37.10 6.23
C VAL A 169 27.79 37.51 5.18
N LEU A 170 28.03 36.72 4.12
CA LEU A 170 28.51 37.16 2.80
C LEU A 170 28.66 35.98 1.81
N SER A 171 27.94 36.09 0.69
CA SER A 171 28.43 36.01 -0.70
C SER A 171 29.50 34.97 -1.11
N ALA A 172 29.14 34.21 -2.15
CA ALA A 172 29.94 33.76 -3.30
C ALA A 172 31.35 33.17 -3.08
N GLY A 173 31.54 31.96 -3.60
CA GLY A 173 32.85 31.38 -3.89
C GLY A 173 33.00 29.99 -3.28
N GLU A 174 33.15 29.00 -4.16
CA GLU A 174 33.67 27.64 -3.95
C GLU A 174 34.08 27.24 -2.52
N VAL A 175 33.56 26.11 -2.02
CA VAL A 175 34.42 25.02 -1.52
C VAL A 175 33.75 23.67 -1.79
N LYS A 176 34.58 22.76 -2.31
CA LYS A 176 34.35 21.37 -2.73
C LYS A 176 33.70 20.48 -1.67
N GLN A 177 32.86 19.55 -2.14
CA GLN A 177 32.67 18.24 -1.51
C GLN A 177 33.82 17.33 -1.94
N VAL A 178 34.34 16.48 -1.06
CA VAL A 178 34.83 15.09 -1.31
C VAL A 178 35.58 14.60 -0.07
N ASP A 179 34.90 13.70 0.62
CA ASP A 179 35.30 12.38 1.13
C ASP A 179 36.50 12.19 2.06
N SER A 180 36.16 11.48 3.13
CA SER A 180 37.00 10.79 4.08
C SER A 180 38.04 9.92 3.39
N ASP A 181 39.22 9.95 3.98
CA ASP A 181 40.23 8.89 3.96
C ASP A 181 40.82 8.55 2.59
N GLY A 182 42.12 8.84 2.49
CA GLY A 182 42.90 8.65 1.28
C GLY A 182 42.93 7.20 0.81
N ASP A 183 42.70 7.03 -0.49
CA ASP A 183 43.67 6.33 -1.33
C ASP A 183 43.46 6.69 -2.82
N ASN A 184 44.55 7.21 -3.41
CA ASN A 184 44.95 7.22 -4.82
C ASN A 184 43.96 7.14 -6.01
N ILE A 185 44.03 8.22 -6.83
CA ILE A 185 44.18 8.29 -8.31
C ILE A 185 43.15 7.56 -9.20
N LYS A 186 42.35 8.33 -9.96
CA LYS A 186 42.34 8.37 -11.46
C LYS A 186 41.17 9.19 -12.04
N THR A 187 41.52 10.40 -12.48
CA THR A 187 41.36 10.92 -13.86
C THR A 187 40.16 10.47 -14.71
N ALA A 188 39.20 11.39 -14.82
CA ALA A 188 38.67 12.00 -16.06
C ALA A 188 37.71 11.24 -17.03
N MET A 189 36.79 12.08 -17.54
CA MET A 189 36.09 12.04 -18.84
C MET A 189 34.73 11.35 -18.93
N ALA A 190 33.67 12.15 -18.86
CA ALA A 190 32.56 12.10 -19.82
C ALA A 190 31.82 13.46 -19.86
N THR A 191 31.65 13.97 -21.07
CA THR A 191 31.07 15.26 -21.47
C THR A 191 29.56 15.39 -21.21
N PRO A 192 28.98 16.61 -21.26
CA PRO A 192 27.63 16.88 -20.79
C PRO A 192 26.53 16.50 -21.77
N ASN A 193 25.42 16.06 -21.17
CA ASN A 193 24.07 15.93 -21.70
C ASN A 193 23.61 17.22 -22.43
N THR A 194 23.50 17.16 -23.75
CA THR A 194 22.71 18.10 -24.55
C THR A 194 21.27 17.59 -24.66
N ASN A 195 20.37 18.15 -23.86
CA ASN A 195 18.93 18.12 -24.14
C ASN A 195 18.50 19.52 -24.61
N ASN A 196 18.38 19.67 -25.94
CA ASN A 196 17.89 20.88 -26.57
C ASN A 196 16.43 20.65 -26.99
N ASN A 197 15.49 21.27 -26.27
CA ASN A 197 14.08 21.32 -26.62
C ASN A 197 13.68 22.79 -26.91
N ILE A 198 13.73 23.15 -28.19
CA ILE A 198 13.11 24.34 -28.80
C ILE A 198 12.72 23.84 -30.20
N GLY A 199 11.45 23.64 -30.56
CA GLY A 199 10.39 24.64 -30.56
C GLY A 199 10.33 25.31 -31.94
N LYS A 200 9.45 24.79 -32.82
CA LYS A 200 8.94 25.39 -34.09
C LYS A 200 10.02 25.62 -35.17
N ASN A 201 9.90 25.14 -36.40
CA ASN A 201 8.77 25.14 -37.34
C ASN A 201 9.15 24.20 -38.50
#